data_AF-A0A9W7FUM0-F1
#
_entry.id   AF-A0A9W7FUM0-F1
#
_cell.length_a   1.000
_cell.length_b   1.000
_cell.length_c   1.000
_cell.angle_alpha   90.00
_cell.angle_beta   90.00
_cell.angle_gamma   90.00
#
_symmetry.space_group_name_H-M   'P 1'
#
loop_
_entity.id
_entity.type
_entity.pdbx_description
1 polymer ?
#
loop_
_entity_poly.entity_id
_entity_poly.type
_entity_poly.pdbx_seq_one_letter_code
_entity_poly.pdbx_strand_id
1 'polypeptide(L)'
;MLSGKGEYEEAKECYEKVLAGKMKVRGEDHRETLYTLNNLGGVYFKMGNYEKAMENFKRGLQGREKFFGESHPDTLTSIMNIGNVYYRSNDYGKAEDLYERALEGYEAQLGKDHRRTTECAQNLNYCQSTQK
;
A
#
# COMPACT_ATOMS: atom_id res chain seq x y z
N MET A 1 16.01 -22.24 2.68
CA MET A 1 15.22 -20.99 2.44
C MET A 1 13.77 -21.34 2.06
N LEU A 2 13.00 -21.94 2.98
CA LEU A 2 11.58 -22.29 2.77
C LEU A 2 10.64 -21.63 3.79
N SER A 3 11.15 -21.10 4.90
CA SER A 3 10.35 -20.53 5.99
C SER A 3 9.49 -19.35 5.53
N GLY A 4 10.09 -18.39 4.81
CA GLY A 4 9.37 -17.18 4.40
C GLY A 4 8.20 -17.42 3.44
N LYS A 5 8.29 -18.40 2.53
CA LYS A 5 7.15 -18.72 1.65
C LYS A 5 6.00 -19.32 2.44
N GLY A 6 6.25 -20.34 3.28
CA GLY A 6 5.21 -20.92 4.13
C GLY A 6 4.48 -19.89 4.99
N GLU A 7 5.23 -18.97 5.60
CA GLU A 7 4.67 -17.90 6.44
C GLU A 7 3.77 -16.92 5.66
N TYR A 8 4.13 -16.55 4.42
CA TYR A 8 3.29 -15.68 3.60
C TYR A 8 2.03 -16.37 3.11
N GLU A 9 2.11 -17.66 2.77
CA GLU A 9 0.95 -18.47 2.41
C GLU A 9 -0.06 -18.56 3.56
N GLU A 10 0.41 -18.84 4.78
CA GLU A 10 -0.44 -18.87 5.99
C GLU A 10 -1.04 -17.49 6.30
N ALA A 11 -0.24 -16.43 6.19
CA ALA A 11 -0.71 -15.05 6.40
C ALA A 11 -1.79 -14.67 5.38
N LYS A 12 -1.61 -15.04 4.10
CA LYS A 12 -2.59 -14.82 3.03
C LYS A 12 -3.92 -15.47 3.39
N GLU A 13 -3.92 -16.76 3.73
CA GLU A 13 -5.14 -17.48 4.09
C GLU A 13 -5.85 -16.87 5.31
N CYS A 14 -5.09 -16.46 6.32
CA CYS A 14 -5.65 -15.78 7.49
C CYS A 14 -6.32 -14.46 7.11
N TYR A 15 -5.63 -13.61 6.34
CA TYR A 15 -6.17 -12.31 5.94
C TYR A 15 -7.37 -12.43 4.99
N GLU A 16 -7.40 -13.42 4.09
CA GLU A 16 -8.56 -13.69 3.23
C GLU A 16 -9.80 -14.09 4.04
N LYS A 17 -9.65 -14.96 5.04
CA LYS A 17 -10.74 -15.35 5.95
C LYS A 17 -11.24 -14.16 6.76
N VAL A 18 -10.32 -13.35 7.31
CA VAL A 18 -10.67 -12.14 8.08
C VAL A 18 -11.37 -11.12 7.18
N LEU A 19 -10.90 -10.93 5.95
CA LEU A 19 -11.49 -9.99 5.01
C LEU A 19 -12.93 -10.39 4.67
N ALA A 20 -13.17 -11.66 4.33
CA ALA A 20 -14.50 -12.17 4.04
C ALA A 20 -15.47 -11.97 5.22
N GLY A 21 -15.02 -12.25 6.45
CA GLY A 21 -15.80 -12.02 7.66
C GLY A 21 -16.11 -10.53 7.90
N LYS A 22 -15.11 -9.65 7.79
CA LYS A 22 -15.27 -8.20 7.99
C LYS A 22 -16.18 -7.58 6.92
N MET A 23 -16.02 -7.96 5.65
CA MET A 23 -16.89 -7.50 4.57
C MET A 23 -18.35 -7.86 4.83
N LYS A 24 -18.63 -9.09 5.30
CA LYS A 24 -19.99 -9.54 5.59
C LYS A 24 -20.64 -8.81 6.78
N VAL A 25 -19.86 -8.53 7.83
CA VAL A 25 -20.41 -7.96 9.08
C VAL A 25 -20.43 -6.43 9.06
N ARG A 26 -19.42 -5.80 8.46
CA ARG A 26 -19.18 -4.34 8.60
C ARG A 26 -19.17 -3.59 7.26
N GLY A 27 -19.14 -4.30 6.14
CA GLY A 27 -19.03 -3.72 4.81
C GLY A 27 -17.58 -3.47 4.36
N GLU A 28 -17.43 -3.17 3.08
CA GLU A 28 -16.14 -2.93 2.40
C GLU A 28 -15.43 -1.68 2.91
N ASP A 29 -16.23 -0.68 3.24
CA ASP A 29 -15.85 0.68 3.59
C ASP A 29 -15.40 0.84 5.06
N HIS A 30 -15.66 -0.15 5.90
CA HIS A 30 -15.30 -0.05 7.32
C HIS A 30 -13.78 -0.04 7.53
N ARG A 31 -13.27 0.87 8.39
CA ARG A 31 -11.84 1.05 8.71
C ARG A 31 -11.05 -0.26 8.86
N GLU A 32 -11.57 -1.18 9.66
CA GLU A 32 -10.96 -2.49 9.87
C GLU A 32 -10.89 -3.38 8.62
N THR A 33 -11.86 -3.27 7.72
CA THR A 33 -11.84 -3.95 6.41
C THR A 33 -10.74 -3.37 5.53
N LEU A 34 -10.60 -2.04 5.51
CA LEU A 34 -9.57 -1.32 4.76
C LEU A 34 -8.15 -1.64 5.23
N TYR A 35 -7.93 -1.78 6.55
CA TYR A 35 -6.64 -2.26 7.08
C TYR A 35 -6.34 -3.69 6.64
N THR A 36 -7.34 -4.58 6.67
CA THR A 36 -7.17 -5.95 6.21
C THR A 36 -6.85 -6.01 4.71
N LEU A 37 -7.49 -5.22 3.86
CA LEU A 37 -7.16 -5.09 2.44
C LEU A 37 -5.69 -4.66 2.24
N ASN A 38 -5.24 -3.64 2.96
CA ASN A 38 -3.86 -3.18 2.88
C ASN A 38 -2.85 -4.28 3.28
N ASN A 39 -3.13 -5.02 4.35
CA ASN A 39 -2.22 -6.07 4.80
C ASN A 39 -2.20 -7.25 3.82
N LEU A 40 -3.36 -7.65 3.29
CA LEU A 40 -3.45 -8.68 2.26
C LEU A 40 -2.70 -8.28 0.99
N GLY A 41 -2.82 -7.00 0.56
CA GLY A 41 -2.02 -6.46 -0.53
C GLY A 41 -0.51 -6.52 -0.27
N GLY A 42 -0.08 -6.22 0.96
CA GLY A 42 1.30 -6.34 1.39
C GLY A 42 1.82 -7.78 1.34
N VAL A 43 1.02 -8.76 1.77
CA VAL A 43 1.36 -10.19 1.66
C VAL A 43 1.53 -10.59 0.20
N TYR A 44 0.58 -10.25 -0.66
CA TYR A 44 0.68 -10.52 -2.10
C TYR A 44 1.91 -9.88 -2.74
N PHE A 45 2.25 -8.65 -2.34
CA PHE A 45 3.46 -7.97 -2.81
C PHE A 45 4.74 -8.72 -2.40
N LYS A 46 4.84 -9.19 -1.15
CA LYS A 46 6.00 -9.97 -0.68
C LYS A 46 6.13 -11.33 -1.36
N MET A 47 5.01 -11.91 -1.79
CA MET A 47 4.97 -13.13 -2.61
C MET A 47 5.31 -12.88 -4.09
N GLY A 48 5.44 -11.62 -4.52
CA GLY A 48 5.67 -11.25 -5.93
C GLY A 48 4.40 -11.25 -6.79
N ASN A 49 3.22 -11.40 -6.20
CA ASN A 49 1.95 -11.30 -6.91
C ASN A 49 1.47 -9.84 -6.93
N TYR A 50 2.04 -9.07 -7.86
CA TYR A 50 1.80 -7.63 -7.98
C TYR A 50 0.38 -7.29 -8.46
N GLU A 51 -0.26 -8.16 -9.25
CA GLU A 51 -1.63 -7.96 -9.72
C GLU A 51 -2.62 -7.98 -8.55
N LYS A 52 -2.57 -9.02 -7.71
CA LYS A 52 -3.42 -9.10 -6.52
C LYS A 52 -3.07 -8.05 -5.48
N ALA A 53 -1.79 -7.70 -5.34
CA ALA A 53 -1.38 -6.59 -4.47
C ALA A 53 -2.03 -5.27 -4.91
N MET A 54 -1.97 -4.97 -6.21
CA MET A 54 -2.58 -3.78 -6.81
C MET A 54 -4.08 -3.72 -6.57
N GLU A 55 -4.80 -4.83 -6.80
CA GLU A 55 -6.25 -4.90 -6.57
C GLU A 55 -6.61 -4.54 -5.12
N ASN A 56 -5.94 -5.16 -4.16
CA ASN A 56 -6.18 -4.95 -2.73
C ASN A 56 -5.83 -3.52 -2.30
N PHE A 57 -4.70 -2.98 -2.75
CA PHE A 57 -4.32 -1.61 -2.43
C PHE A 57 -5.27 -0.57 -3.03
N LYS A 58 -5.75 -0.77 -4.27
CA LYS A 58 -6.73 0.14 -4.90
C LYS A 58 -8.08 0.13 -4.19
N ARG A 59 -8.58 -1.05 -3.82
CA ARG A 59 -9.82 -1.16 -3.01
C ARG A 59 -9.66 -0.48 -1.66
N GLY A 60 -8.52 -0.71 -0.99
CA GLY A 60 -8.20 -0.03 0.26
C GLY A 60 -8.07 1.49 0.12
N LEU A 61 -7.49 1.98 -0.99
CA LEU A 61 -7.37 3.40 -1.30
C LEU A 61 -8.75 4.06 -1.42
N GLN A 62 -9.65 3.50 -2.24
CA GLN A 62 -10.99 4.04 -2.46
C GLN A 62 -11.76 4.23 -1.15
N GLY A 63 -11.75 3.23 -0.27
CA GLY A 63 -12.38 3.36 1.03
C GLY A 63 -11.67 4.37 1.93
N ARG A 64 -10.34 4.42 1.94
CA ARG A 64 -9.61 5.39 2.78
C ARG A 64 -9.82 6.83 2.33
N GLU A 65 -9.87 7.10 1.02
CA GLU A 65 -10.23 8.42 0.48
C GLU A 65 -11.64 8.83 0.93
N LYS A 66 -12.61 7.90 0.92
CA LYS A 66 -13.98 8.17 1.36
C LYS A 66 -14.10 8.46 2.86
N PHE A 67 -13.36 7.74 3.71
CA PHE A 67 -13.49 7.86 5.17
C PHE A 67 -12.58 8.92 5.80
N PHE A 68 -11.36 9.04 5.30
CA PHE A 68 -10.33 9.89 5.91
C PHE A 68 -9.97 11.10 5.05
N GLY A 69 -10.33 11.09 3.76
CA GLY A 69 -9.87 12.07 2.79
C GLY A 69 -8.53 11.70 2.16
N GLU A 70 -8.18 12.42 1.10
CA GLU A 70 -7.01 12.13 0.26
C GLU A 70 -5.68 12.35 0.99
N SER A 71 -5.61 13.39 1.84
CA SER A 71 -4.37 13.77 2.52
C SER A 71 -4.09 12.98 3.79
N HIS A 72 -5.00 12.10 4.24
CA HIS A 72 -4.79 11.39 5.50
C HIS A 72 -3.61 10.41 5.42
N PRO A 73 -2.75 10.30 6.46
CA PRO A 73 -1.56 9.46 6.44
C PRO A 73 -1.77 8.00 5.99
N ASP A 74 -2.92 7.40 6.32
CA ASP A 74 -3.23 6.02 5.88
C ASP A 74 -3.66 5.94 4.40
N THR A 75 -4.27 7.00 3.87
CA THR A 75 -4.57 7.13 2.44
C THR A 75 -3.27 7.26 1.66
N LEU A 76 -2.37 8.14 2.11
CA LEU A 76 -1.02 8.30 1.55
C LEU A 76 -0.21 7.00 1.62
N THR A 77 -0.40 6.17 2.65
CA THR A 77 0.23 4.83 2.73
C THR A 77 -0.27 3.91 1.62
N SER A 78 -1.57 3.93 1.29
CA SER A 78 -2.07 3.18 0.13
C SER A 78 -1.44 3.67 -1.17
N ILE A 79 -1.33 4.99 -1.37
CA ILE A 79 -0.72 5.59 -2.57
C ILE A 79 0.74 5.13 -2.71
N MET A 80 1.53 5.24 -1.64
CA MET A 80 2.92 4.78 -1.61
C MET A 80 3.04 3.28 -1.90
N ASN A 81 2.14 2.45 -1.37
CA ASN A 81 2.13 1.01 -1.65
C ASN A 81 1.81 0.70 -3.11
N ILE A 82 0.93 1.47 -3.75
CA ILE A 82 0.66 1.35 -5.20
C ILE A 82 1.90 1.78 -5.99
N GLY A 83 2.58 2.85 -5.58
CA GLY A 83 3.87 3.26 -6.15
C GLY A 83 4.91 2.15 -6.08
N ASN A 84 5.01 1.46 -4.94
CA ASN A 84 5.88 0.29 -4.77
C ASN A 84 5.56 -0.82 -5.76
N VAL A 85 4.27 -1.07 -6.03
CA VAL A 85 3.86 -2.07 -7.04
C VAL A 85 4.34 -1.65 -8.43
N TYR A 86 4.08 -0.39 -8.85
CA TYR A 86 4.53 0.10 -10.15
C TYR A 86 6.05 0.05 -10.31
N TYR A 87 6.80 0.45 -9.27
CA TYR A 87 8.26 0.37 -9.26
C TYR A 87 8.74 -1.07 -9.49
N ARG A 88 8.15 -2.05 -8.79
CA ARG A 88 8.50 -3.48 -8.96
C ARG A 88 8.02 -4.08 -10.28
N SER A 89 7.07 -3.44 -10.94
CA SER A 89 6.63 -3.74 -12.31
C SER A 89 7.41 -2.97 -13.39
N ASN A 90 8.47 -2.24 -13.03
CA ASN A 90 9.29 -1.40 -13.91
C ASN A 90 8.55 -0.22 -14.57
N ASP A 91 7.38 0.17 -14.05
CA ASP A 91 6.66 1.37 -14.48
C ASP A 91 7.10 2.55 -13.59
N TYR A 92 8.34 3.00 -13.79
CA TYR A 92 8.99 3.99 -12.94
C TYR A 92 8.30 5.36 -13.02
N GLY A 93 7.72 5.74 -14.17
CA GLY A 93 6.99 7.00 -14.31
C GLY A 93 5.76 7.05 -13.39
N LYS A 94 4.92 6.02 -13.40
CA LYS A 94 3.76 5.99 -12.48
C LYS A 94 4.16 5.83 -11.02
N ALA A 95 5.27 5.14 -10.75
CA ALA A 95 5.77 5.01 -9.39
C ALA A 95 6.22 6.38 -8.84
N GLU A 96 6.97 7.15 -9.65
CA GLU A 96 7.41 8.51 -9.35
C GLU A 96 6.23 9.43 -9.05
N ASP A 97 5.24 9.52 -9.96
CA ASP A 97 4.03 10.35 -9.79
C ASP A 97 3.33 10.07 -8.44
N LEU A 98 3.24 8.80 -8.06
CA LEU A 98 2.58 8.39 -6.81
C LEU A 98 3.44 8.67 -5.58
N TYR A 99 4.76 8.50 -5.66
CA TYR A 99 5.65 8.85 -4.57
C TYR A 99 5.70 10.35 -4.33
N GLU A 100 5.68 11.18 -5.38
CA GLU A 100 5.60 12.64 -5.25
C GLU A 100 4.30 13.06 -4.56
N ARG A 101 3.15 12.56 -5.04
CA ARG A 101 1.84 12.83 -4.41
C ARG A 101 1.83 12.40 -2.94
N ALA A 102 2.36 11.23 -2.62
CA ALA A 102 2.42 10.74 -1.24
C ALA A 102 3.37 11.57 -0.37
N LEU A 103 4.53 11.96 -0.90
CA LEU A 103 5.54 12.75 -0.20
C LEU A 103 5.00 14.13 0.16
N GLU A 104 4.38 14.85 -0.78
CA GLU A 104 3.76 16.15 -0.53
C GLU A 104 2.73 16.07 0.61
N GLY A 105 1.85 15.05 0.55
CA GLY A 105 0.87 14.82 1.61
C GLY A 105 1.50 14.50 2.97
N TYR A 106 2.55 13.68 3.00
CA TYR A 106 3.21 13.32 4.26
C TYR A 106 3.96 14.50 4.86
N GLU A 107 4.66 15.30 4.05
CA GLU A 107 5.31 16.53 4.50
C GLU A 107 4.29 17.49 5.11
N ALA A 108 3.14 17.67 4.46
CA ALA A 108 2.09 18.57 4.93
C ALA A 108 1.45 18.11 6.26
N GLN A 109 1.25 16.80 6.45
CA GLN A 109 0.51 16.28 7.62
C GLN A 109 1.41 15.88 8.79
N LEU A 110 2.62 15.39 8.52
CA LEU A 110 3.49 14.77 9.51
C LEU A 110 4.84 15.49 9.65
N GLY A 111 5.19 16.35 8.71
CA GLY A 111 6.51 16.99 8.63
C GLY A 111 7.57 16.12 7.94
N LYS A 112 8.68 16.76 7.59
CA LYS A 112 9.78 16.17 6.78
C LYS A 112 10.54 15.07 7.51
N ASP A 113 10.70 15.20 8.83
CA ASP A 113 11.49 14.27 9.65
C ASP A 113 10.68 13.05 10.10
N HIS A 114 9.38 12.99 9.79
CA HIS A 114 8.57 11.84 10.15
C HIS A 114 8.96 10.61 9.32
N ARG A 115 9.04 9.45 9.98
CA ARG A 115 9.50 8.18 9.38
C ARG A 115 8.84 7.85 8.04
N ARG A 116 7.51 8.02 7.92
CA ARG A 116 6.78 7.76 6.66
C ARG A 116 7.20 8.73 5.54
N THR A 117 7.43 9.98 5.87
CA THR A 117 7.89 11.01 4.94
C THR A 117 9.28 10.67 4.42
N THR A 118 10.20 10.31 5.33
CA THR A 118 11.56 9.93 4.96
C THR A 118 11.61 8.66 4.12
N GLU A 119 10.75 7.66 4.41
CA GLU A 119 10.64 6.43 3.61
C GLU A 119 10.11 6.73 2.20
N CYS A 120 9.09 7.58 2.09
CA CYS A 120 8.55 7.99 0.80
C CYS A 120 9.59 8.74 -0.05
N ALA A 121 10.34 9.66 0.57
CA ALA A 121 11.43 10.37 -0.10
C ALA A 121 12.55 9.43 -0.58
N GLN A 122 12.89 8.40 0.21
CA GLN A 122 13.85 7.37 -0.20
C GLN A 122 13.35 6.59 -1.42
N ASN A 123 12.08 6.16 -1.42
CA ASN A 123 11.49 5.45 -2.56
C ASN A 123 11.48 6.29 -3.83
N LEU A 124 11.15 7.59 -3.72
CA LEU A 124 11.22 8.54 -4.83
C LEU A 124 12.65 8.66 -5.38
N ASN A 125 13.64 8.85 -4.51
CA ASN A 125 15.05 8.92 -4.91
C ASN A 125 15.53 7.64 -5.62
N TYR A 126 15.13 6.47 -5.12
CA TYR A 126 15.45 5.19 -5.78
C TYR A 126 14.82 5.08 -7.16
N CYS A 127 13.56 5.49 -7.30
CA CYS A 127 12.85 5.54 -8.58
C CYS A 127 13.60 6.41 -9.60
N GLN A 128 13.88 7.65 -9.24
CA GLN A 128 14.59 8.62 -10.08
C GLN A 128 16.01 8.18 -10.42
N SER A 129 16.70 7.47 -9.52
CA SER A 129 18.04 6.95 -9.79
C SER A 129 18.05 5.79 -10.78
N THR A 130 16.96 5.02 -10.87
CA THR A 130 16.84 3.85 -11.75
C THR A 130 16.52 4.24 -13.20
N GLN A 131 16.05 5.47 -13.42
CA GLN A 131 15.75 6.02 -14.75
C GLN A 131 16.96 6.73 -15.41
N LYS A 132 18.09 6.86 -14.72
CA LYS A 132 19.33 7.47 -15.22
C LYS A 132 20.26 6.42 -15.84
#